data_AF-A0A2R6GJS3-F1
#
_entry.id   AF-A0A2R6GJS3-F1
#
_cell.length_a   1.000
_cell.length_b   1.000
_cell.length_c   1.000
_cell.angle_alpha   90.00
_cell.angle_beta   90.00
_cell.angle_gamma   90.00
#
_symmetry.space_group_name_H-M   'P 1'
#
loop_
_entity.id
_entity.type
_entity.pdbx_description
1 polymer ?
#
loop_
_entity_poly.entity_id
_entity_poly.type
_entity_poly.pdbx_seq_one_letter_code
_entity_poly.pdbx_strand_id
1 'polypeptide(L)'
;MREERCFYRLDPRALEDPDAAATVSGVADHAEQVGPEAVDPVDLVLVGSVAVTTDGARVGKGEGYSDLEFAVLAELGLVDEETAVVTTVHERQVVDDPVPVDDHDVPLDIVVTPERVVETETPHDRPTGVDWDALSDERIEEIPVLAGRAPADR
;
A
#
# COMPACT_ATOMS: atom_id res chain seq x y z
N MET A 1 -0.28 -8.80 -5.66
CA MET A 1 -1.66 -9.27 -5.92
C MET A 1 -1.86 -10.28 -7.08
N ARG A 2 -0.89 -11.14 -7.44
CA ARG A 2 -1.03 -12.07 -8.59
C ARG A 2 -1.65 -13.43 -8.24
N GLU A 3 -2.02 -13.62 -6.98
CA GLU A 3 -2.61 -14.83 -6.43
C GLU A 3 -3.79 -14.41 -5.53
N GLU A 4 -4.75 -15.31 -5.28
CA GLU A 4 -5.87 -15.01 -4.37
C GLU A 4 -5.41 -14.75 -2.93
N ARG A 5 -4.37 -15.49 -2.49
CA ARG A 5 -3.69 -15.28 -1.21
C ARG A 5 -2.49 -14.35 -1.41
N CYS A 6 -2.79 -13.09 -1.71
CA CYS A 6 -1.80 -12.11 -2.14
C CYS A 6 -1.02 -11.43 -1.01
N PHE A 7 -1.37 -11.67 0.26
CA PHE A 7 -0.70 -11.08 1.41
C PHE A 7 0.18 -12.10 2.12
N TYR A 8 1.29 -11.63 2.69
CA TYR A 8 2.14 -12.41 3.57
C TYR A 8 1.93 -11.96 5.02
N ARG A 9 1.53 -12.89 5.88
CA ARG A 9 1.40 -12.68 7.32
C ARG A 9 2.64 -13.21 8.04
N LEU A 10 3.24 -12.35 8.85
CA LEU A 10 4.42 -12.64 9.66
C LEU A 10 4.08 -12.42 11.14
N ASP A 11 4.40 -13.38 12.01
CA ASP A 11 4.41 -13.16 13.46
C ASP A 11 5.85 -12.83 13.89
N PRO A 12 6.16 -11.57 14.28
CA PRO A 12 7.51 -11.18 14.68
C PRO A 12 8.03 -11.96 15.89
N ARG A 13 7.15 -12.58 16.69
CA ARG A 13 7.56 -13.41 17.84
C ARG A 13 8.01 -14.80 17.43
N ALA A 14 7.63 -15.25 16.24
CA ALA A 14 8.00 -16.55 15.67
C ALA A 14 9.12 -16.44 14.62
N LEU A 15 9.56 -15.22 14.28
CA LEU A 15 10.59 -14.99 13.27
C LEU A 15 12.00 -15.22 13.82
N GLU A 16 12.68 -16.21 13.24
CA GLU A 16 14.07 -16.53 13.59
C GLU A 16 15.08 -15.65 12.84
N ASP A 17 14.78 -15.27 11.60
CA ASP A 17 15.64 -14.44 10.73
C ASP A 17 14.82 -13.30 10.07
N PRO A 18 14.70 -12.15 10.74
CA PRO A 18 13.97 -10.99 10.20
C PRO A 18 14.57 -10.43 8.91
N ASP A 19 15.90 -10.50 8.76
CA ASP A 19 16.58 -9.96 7.57
C ASP A 19 16.25 -10.80 6.33
N ALA A 20 16.21 -12.13 6.47
CA ALA A 20 15.76 -13.01 5.40
C ALA A 20 14.28 -12.79 5.04
N ALA A 21 13.41 -12.69 6.06
CA ALA A 21 11.97 -12.48 5.89
C ALA A 21 11.63 -11.16 5.19
N ALA A 22 12.47 -10.13 5.32
CA ALA A 22 12.28 -8.85 4.66
C ALA A 22 12.62 -8.86 3.15
N THR A 23 13.15 -9.97 2.61
CA THR A 23 13.51 -10.08 1.19
C THR A 23 12.40 -10.70 0.35
N VAL A 24 12.29 -10.28 -0.91
CA VAL A 24 11.34 -10.87 -1.87
C VAL A 24 11.54 -12.37 -2.04
N SER A 25 12.79 -12.84 -2.00
CA SER A 25 13.14 -14.26 -2.14
C SER A 25 12.94 -15.08 -0.87
N GLY A 26 12.99 -14.46 0.31
CA GLY A 26 12.95 -15.16 1.60
C GLY A 26 11.58 -15.11 2.28
N VAL A 27 10.74 -14.10 2.02
CA VAL A 27 9.46 -13.92 2.73
C VAL A 27 8.57 -15.16 2.69
N ALA A 28 8.54 -15.90 1.59
CA ALA A 28 7.69 -17.09 1.43
C ALA A 28 8.08 -18.26 2.35
N ASP A 29 9.34 -18.33 2.79
CA ASP A 29 9.82 -19.37 3.72
C ASP A 29 9.50 -19.01 5.19
N HIS A 30 9.14 -17.75 5.46
CA HIS A 30 8.96 -17.20 6.81
C HIS A 30 7.53 -16.72 7.09
N ALA A 31 6.70 -16.54 6.05
CA ALA A 31 5.36 -16.00 6.16
C ALA A 31 4.28 -17.00 5.74
N GLU A 32 3.08 -16.83 6.30
CA GLU A 32 1.88 -17.48 5.80
C GLU A 32 1.23 -16.62 4.71
N GLN A 33 0.97 -17.21 3.54
CA GLN A 33 0.16 -16.53 2.53
C GLN A 33 -1.32 -16.54 2.92
N VAL A 34 -1.92 -15.35 2.96
CA VAL A 34 -3.33 -15.14 3.32
C VAL A 34 -4.05 -14.30 2.26
N GLY A 35 -5.36 -14.51 2.14
CA GLY A 35 -6.23 -13.63 1.35
C GLY A 35 -6.55 -12.34 2.11
N PRO A 36 -7.06 -11.30 1.43
CA PRO A 36 -7.41 -10.03 2.07
C PRO A 36 -8.38 -10.19 3.26
N GLU A 37 -9.34 -11.11 3.17
CA GLU A 37 -10.35 -11.36 4.22
C GLU A 37 -9.77 -11.97 5.50
N ALA A 38 -8.53 -12.46 5.46
CA ALA A 38 -7.82 -13.04 6.59
C ALA A 38 -6.72 -12.11 7.15
N VAL A 39 -6.63 -10.88 6.62
CA VAL A 39 -5.79 -9.81 7.18
C VAL A 39 -6.49 -9.22 8.39
N ASP A 40 -5.75 -9.03 9.49
CA ASP A 40 -6.23 -8.33 10.68
C ASP A 40 -6.28 -6.82 10.42
N PRO A 41 -7.09 -6.03 11.17
CA PRO A 41 -7.06 -4.57 11.08
C PRO A 41 -5.64 -4.01 11.21
N VAL A 42 -5.30 -3.05 10.35
CA VAL A 42 -3.95 -2.51 10.20
C VAL A 42 -3.90 -1.09 10.76
N ASP A 43 -3.11 -0.90 11.82
CA ASP A 43 -2.89 0.42 12.42
C ASP A 43 -1.85 1.26 11.65
N LEU A 44 -0.97 0.61 10.88
CA LEU A 44 0.16 1.24 10.19
C LEU A 44 0.45 0.57 8.84
N VAL A 45 0.52 1.37 7.79
CA VAL A 45 1.00 0.96 6.47
C VAL A 45 2.37 1.59 6.20
N LEU A 46 3.41 0.76 6.09
CA LEU A 46 4.73 1.20 5.62
C LEU A 46 4.81 0.99 4.10
N VAL A 47 4.76 2.09 3.34
CA VAL A 47 4.74 2.05 1.87
C VAL A 47 6.06 2.50 1.27
N GLY A 48 6.55 1.76 0.27
CA GLY A 48 7.75 2.13 -0.48
C GLY A 48 7.48 3.28 -1.46
N SER A 49 8.44 4.18 -1.64
CA SER A 49 8.30 5.32 -2.55
C SER A 49 9.59 5.59 -3.35
N VAL A 50 9.43 6.06 -4.59
CA VAL A 50 10.52 6.51 -5.47
C VAL A 50 10.84 7.97 -5.19
N ALA A 51 9.82 8.81 -5.07
CA ALA A 51 9.91 10.21 -4.67
C ALA A 51 8.69 10.60 -3.83
N VAL A 52 8.82 11.62 -2.99
CA VAL A 52 7.75 12.13 -2.12
C VAL A 52 7.86 13.64 -1.97
N THR A 53 6.76 14.30 -1.65
CA THR A 53 6.73 15.72 -1.28
C THR A 53 6.49 15.87 0.22
N THR A 54 6.76 17.05 0.79
CA THR A 54 6.53 17.29 2.22
C THR A 54 5.06 17.43 2.59
N ASP A 55 4.16 17.59 1.61
CA ASP A 55 2.69 17.61 1.78
C ASP A 55 2.05 16.24 1.53
N GLY A 56 2.85 15.17 1.39
CA GLY A 56 2.37 13.79 1.44
C GLY A 56 2.03 13.14 0.11
N ALA A 57 2.23 13.82 -1.02
CA ALA A 57 2.16 13.18 -2.33
C ALA A 57 3.36 12.23 -2.52
N ARG A 58 3.15 11.13 -3.25
CA ARG A 58 4.18 10.11 -3.49
C ARG A 58 4.17 9.58 -4.91
N VAL A 59 5.35 9.21 -5.38
CA VAL A 59 5.55 8.49 -6.64
C VAL A 59 5.95 7.06 -6.32
N GLY A 60 5.10 6.11 -6.67
CA GLY A 60 5.41 4.68 -6.62
C GLY A 60 6.30 4.22 -7.77
N LYS A 61 6.40 2.91 -7.98
CA LYS A 61 7.11 2.33 -9.15
C LYS A 61 6.30 2.43 -10.46
N GLY A 62 5.08 2.97 -10.42
CA GLY A 62 4.19 3.14 -11.58
C GLY A 62 3.17 2.03 -11.80
N GLU A 63 3.25 0.94 -11.04
CA GLU A 63 2.34 -0.20 -11.22
C GLU A 63 1.05 -0.10 -10.37
N GLY A 64 0.90 0.88 -9.48
CA GLY A 64 -0.34 1.09 -8.68
C GLY A 64 -0.75 -0.05 -7.73
N TYR A 65 0.08 -1.06 -7.50
CA TYR A 65 -0.29 -2.20 -6.64
C TYR A 65 -0.49 -1.80 -5.18
N SER A 66 0.34 -0.91 -4.63
CA SER A 66 0.22 -0.50 -3.22
C SER A 66 -1.06 0.29 -2.96
N ASP A 67 -1.44 1.15 -3.90
CA ASP A 67 -2.69 1.90 -3.89
C ASP A 67 -3.89 0.96 -3.94
N LEU A 68 -3.84 -0.04 -4.84
CA LEU A 68 -4.87 -1.07 -4.95
C LEU A 68 -4.95 -1.99 -3.72
N GLU A 69 -3.80 -2.36 -3.14
CA GLU A 69 -3.73 -3.14 -1.89
C GLU A 69 -4.42 -2.42 -0.74
N PHE A 70 -4.14 -1.13 -0.58
CA PHE A 70 -4.81 -0.29 0.41
C PHE A 70 -6.31 -0.21 0.12
N ALA A 71 -6.72 0.08 -1.11
CA ALA A 71 -8.11 0.19 -1.51
C ALA A 71 -8.93 -1.08 -1.22
N VAL A 72 -8.37 -2.26 -1.52
CA VAL A 72 -9.02 -3.55 -1.19
C VAL A 72 -9.18 -3.73 0.32
N LEU A 73 -8.18 -3.37 1.12
CA LEU A 73 -8.28 -3.44 2.58
C LEU A 73 -9.27 -2.40 3.13
N ALA A 74 -9.39 -1.23 2.49
CA ALA A 74 -10.33 -0.18 2.87
C ALA A 74 -11.78 -0.63 2.63
N GLU A 75 -12.08 -1.26 1.48
CA GLU A 75 -13.42 -1.86 1.23
C GLU A 75 -13.81 -2.90 2.29
N LEU A 76 -12.82 -3.60 2.84
CA LEU A 76 -13.01 -4.61 3.88
C LEU A 76 -13.06 -4.01 5.29
N GLY A 77 -12.85 -2.71 5.45
CA GLY A 77 -12.79 -2.03 6.75
C GLY A 77 -11.57 -2.45 7.59
N LEU A 78 -10.49 -2.88 6.94
CA LEU A 78 -9.24 -3.30 7.59
C LEU A 78 -8.20 -2.18 7.64
N VAL A 79 -8.38 -1.13 6.85
CA VAL A 79 -7.70 0.17 6.96
C VAL A 79 -8.73 1.27 6.85
N ASP A 80 -8.48 2.39 7.52
CA ASP A 80 -9.35 3.56 7.51
C ASP A 80 -8.54 4.85 7.70
N GLU A 81 -9.19 5.95 8.07
CA GLU A 81 -8.59 7.26 8.36
C GLU A 81 -7.68 7.29 9.60
N GLU A 82 -7.83 6.35 10.52
CA GLU A 82 -6.98 6.21 11.70
C GLU A 82 -5.70 5.39 11.41
N THR A 83 -5.68 4.61 10.33
CA THR A 83 -4.47 3.89 9.86
C THR A 83 -3.38 4.88 9.44
N ALA A 84 -2.22 4.86 10.09
CA ALA A 84 -1.10 5.73 9.71
C ALA A 84 -0.39 5.22 8.45
N VAL A 85 -0.25 6.04 7.42
CA VAL A 85 0.50 5.73 6.20
C VAL A 85 1.87 6.40 6.24
N VAL A 86 2.92 5.59 6.30
CA VAL A 86 4.29 6.06 6.53
C VAL A 86 5.21 5.57 5.45
N THR A 87 6.25 6.35 5.14
CA THR A 87 7.34 5.90 4.28
C THR A 87 8.71 6.20 4.88
N THR A 88 9.71 5.42 4.46
CA THR A 88 11.12 5.71 4.69
C THR A 88 11.80 5.97 3.37
N VAL A 89 12.44 7.13 3.22
CA VAL A 89 13.15 7.51 1.99
C VAL A 89 14.46 8.23 2.31
N HIS A 90 15.36 8.29 1.33
CA HIS A 90 16.53 9.16 1.44
C HIS A 90 16.13 10.62 1.22
N GLU A 91 16.83 11.60 1.82
CA GLU A 91 16.51 13.04 1.70
C GLU A 91 16.39 13.51 0.22
N ARG A 92 17.22 12.95 -0.65
CA ARG A 92 17.20 13.19 -2.12
C ARG A 92 15.93 12.73 -2.84
N GLN A 93 15.12 11.88 -2.22
CA GLN A 93 13.83 11.45 -2.75
C GLN A 93 12.70 12.36 -2.27
N VAL A 94 12.96 13.26 -1.32
CA VAL A 94 12.05 14.35 -0.98
C VAL A 94 12.24 15.46 -2.01
N VAL A 95 11.22 15.70 -2.83
CA VAL A 95 11.25 16.64 -3.95
C VAL A 95 10.38 17.86 -3.64
N ASP A 96 10.81 19.01 -4.15
CA ASP A 96 10.05 20.27 -4.07
C ASP A 96 9.07 20.43 -5.25
N ASP A 97 9.29 19.69 -6.34
CA ASP A 97 8.41 19.71 -7.50
C ASP A 97 7.06 19.05 -7.15
N PRO A 98 5.94 19.65 -7.58
CA PRO A 98 4.62 19.08 -7.31
C PRO A 98 4.47 17.72 -7.98
N VAL A 99 3.94 16.77 -7.22
CA VAL A 99 3.58 15.44 -7.70
C VAL A 99 2.06 15.40 -7.91
N PRO A 100 1.57 15.06 -9.12
CA PRO A 100 0.15 14.82 -9.34
C PRO A 100 -0.36 13.69 -8.45
N VAL A 101 -1.55 13.86 -7.88
CA VAL A 101 -2.23 12.87 -7.05
C VAL A 101 -3.60 12.62 -7.66
N ASP A 102 -3.89 11.36 -7.95
CA ASP A 102 -5.20 10.91 -8.44
C ASP A 102 -6.07 10.43 -7.26
N ASP A 103 -7.40 10.33 -7.46
CA ASP A 103 -8.35 9.98 -6.38
C ASP A 103 -8.12 8.58 -5.77
N HIS A 104 -7.43 7.69 -6.49
CA HIS A 104 -7.08 6.35 -6.03
C HIS A 104 -5.71 6.26 -5.36
N ASP A 105 -4.91 7.33 -5.39
CA ASP A 105 -3.59 7.35 -4.76
C ASP A 105 -3.71 7.45 -3.24
N VAL A 106 -2.87 6.71 -2.53
CA VAL A 106 -2.80 6.75 -1.06
C VAL A 106 -1.77 7.78 -0.62
N PRO A 107 -2.19 8.92 -0.02
CA PRO A 107 -1.26 9.92 0.47
C PRO A 107 -0.51 9.43 1.71
N LEU A 108 0.64 10.07 1.97
CA LEU A 108 1.46 9.80 3.14
C LEU A 108 1.05 10.72 4.29
N ASP A 109 0.95 10.16 5.50
CA ASP A 109 0.80 10.93 6.74
C ASP A 109 2.18 11.34 7.30
N ILE A 110 3.19 10.47 7.13
CA ILE A 110 4.54 10.69 7.67
C ILE A 110 5.62 10.29 6.66
N VAL A 111 6.58 11.19 6.45
CA VAL A 111 7.83 10.92 5.73
C VAL A 111 9.00 10.85 6.71
N VAL A 112 9.69 9.72 6.74
CA VAL A 112 10.89 9.53 7.57
C VAL A 112 12.13 9.49 6.68
N THR A 113 13.10 10.34 6.98
CA THR A 113 14.44 10.33 6.37
C THR A 113 15.51 10.14 7.45
N PRO A 114 16.77 9.85 7.09
CA PRO A 114 17.85 9.85 8.06
C PRO A 114 18.07 11.19 8.77
N GLU A 115 17.57 12.30 8.20
CA GLU A 115 17.80 13.65 8.70
C GLU A 115 16.61 14.20 9.50
N ARG A 116 15.38 13.77 9.19
CA ARG A 116 14.17 14.32 9.80
C ARG A 116 12.95 13.41 9.66
N VAL A 117 11.94 13.73 10.45
CA VAL A 117 10.57 13.21 10.31
C VAL A 117 9.68 14.38 9.92
N VAL A 118 8.82 14.18 8.93
CA VAL A 118 7.87 15.17 8.43
C VAL A 118 6.48 14.60 8.62
N GLU A 119 5.67 15.24 9.47
CA GLU A 119 4.22 15.09 9.46
C GLU A 119 3.71 15.91 8.28
N THR A 120 3.03 15.26 7.34
CA THR A 120 2.72 15.88 6.04
C THR A 120 1.53 16.82 6.10
N GLU A 121 0.64 16.62 7.09
CA GLU A 121 -0.66 17.27 7.17
C GLU A 121 -1.38 17.23 5.80
N THR A 122 -1.29 16.07 5.13
CA THR A 122 -1.70 15.91 3.73
C THR A 122 -3.09 16.49 3.47
N PRO A 123 -3.27 17.31 2.42
CA PRO A 123 -4.57 17.84 2.03
C PRO A 123 -5.38 16.83 1.21
N HIS A 124 -4.79 15.70 0.83
CA HIS A 124 -5.39 14.70 -0.04
C HIS A 124 -6.22 13.69 0.77
N ASP A 125 -7.39 13.36 0.24
CA ASP A 125 -8.22 12.28 0.77
C ASP A 125 -7.55 10.92 0.47
N ARG A 126 -7.83 9.93 1.33
CA ARG A 126 -7.42 8.54 1.11
C ARG A 126 -8.55 7.75 0.44
N PRO A 127 -8.25 6.75 -0.41
CA PRO A 127 -9.29 5.92 -1.01
C PRO A 127 -10.01 5.11 0.07
N THR A 128 -11.35 5.13 0.04
CA THR A 128 -12.20 4.33 0.92
C THR A 128 -12.55 2.96 0.32
N GLY A 129 -12.06 2.69 -0.89
CA GLY A 129 -12.32 1.45 -1.60
C GLY A 129 -11.68 1.43 -2.98
N VAL A 130 -11.94 0.38 -3.76
CA VAL A 130 -11.40 0.23 -5.12
C VAL A 130 -12.16 1.18 -6.03
N ASP A 131 -11.44 2.08 -6.69
CA ASP A 131 -11.97 2.84 -7.82
C ASP A 131 -12.08 1.91 -9.03
N TRP A 132 -13.23 1.24 -9.13
CA TRP A 132 -13.49 0.32 -10.23
C TRP A 132 -13.41 1.07 -11.57
N ASP A 133 -13.98 2.27 -11.70
CA ASP A 133 -14.03 3.02 -12.95
C ASP A 133 -12.63 3.36 -13.53
N ALA A 134 -11.62 3.50 -12.66
CA ALA A 134 -10.22 3.71 -13.06
C ALA A 134 -9.50 2.45 -13.59
N LEU A 135 -10.03 1.24 -13.36
CA LEU A 135 -9.41 -0.01 -13.78
C LEU A 135 -9.91 -0.46 -15.16
N SER A 136 -9.05 -1.01 -16.02
CA SER A 136 -9.50 -1.68 -17.25
C SER A 136 -9.96 -3.12 -16.97
N ASP A 137 -10.82 -3.68 -17.82
CA ASP A 137 -11.23 -5.10 -17.73
C ASP A 137 -10.02 -6.04 -17.75
N GLU A 138 -9.04 -5.78 -18.63
CA GLU A 138 -7.78 -6.52 -18.70
C GLU A 138 -7.06 -6.53 -17.35
N ARG A 139 -7.01 -5.39 -16.67
CA ARG A 139 -6.35 -5.26 -15.37
C ARG A 139 -7.09 -5.97 -14.24
N ILE A 140 -8.43 -6.02 -14.31
CA ILE A 140 -9.24 -6.79 -13.37
C ILE A 140 -8.99 -8.29 -13.57
N GLU A 141 -8.94 -8.76 -14.82
CA GLU A 141 -8.66 -10.16 -15.16
C GLU A 141 -7.24 -10.60 -14.74
N GLU A 142 -6.25 -9.70 -14.86
CA GLU A 142 -4.86 -9.95 -14.46
C GLU A 142 -4.65 -10.08 -12.94
N ILE A 143 -5.57 -9.56 -12.14
CA ILE A 143 -5.45 -9.47 -10.69
C ILE A 143 -6.53 -10.36 -10.06
N PRO A 144 -6.22 -11.63 -9.71
CA PRO A 144 -7.23 -12.61 -9.28
C PRO A 144 -8.09 -12.16 -8.10
N VAL A 145 -7.50 -11.38 -7.19
CA VAL A 145 -8.21 -10.84 -6.03
C VAL A 145 -9.32 -9.85 -6.42
N LEU A 146 -9.22 -9.18 -7.57
CA LEU A 146 -10.26 -8.26 -8.04
C LEU A 146 -11.40 -8.96 -8.77
N ALA A 147 -11.12 -10.03 -9.52
CA ALA A 147 -12.12 -10.70 -10.35
C ALA A 147 -13.35 -11.19 -9.55
N GLY A 148 -13.15 -11.61 -8.29
CA GLY A 148 -14.25 -12.01 -7.39
C GLY A 148 -14.99 -10.87 -6.70
N ARG A 149 -14.52 -9.62 -6.85
CA ARG A 149 -15.02 -8.42 -6.15
C ARG A 149 -15.66 -7.39 -7.08
N ALA A 150 -15.38 -7.47 -8.38
CA ALA A 150 -15.89 -6.50 -9.35
C ALA A 150 -17.44 -6.42 -9.32
N PRO A 151 -18.02 -5.20 -9.36
CA PRO A 151 -19.46 -5.03 -9.44
C PRO A 151 -20.04 -5.73 -10.68
N ALA A 152 -21.21 -6.36 -10.53
CA ALA A 152 -21.85 -7.10 -11.62
C ALA A 152 -22.33 -6.22 -12.79
N ASP A 153 -22.49 -4.92 -12.56
CA ASP A 153 -23.11 -3.96 -13.49
C ASP A 153 -22.12 -2.90 -14.01
N ARG A 154 -20.87 -3.29 -14.25
CA ARG A 154 -19.89 -2.39 -14.87
C ARG A 154 -20.09 -2.24 -16.38
#